data_AF-F2N729-F1
#
_entry.id   AF-F2N729-F1
#
_cell.length_a   1.000
_cell.length_b   1.000
_cell.length_c   1.000
_cell.angle_alpha   90.00
_cell.angle_beta   90.00
_cell.angle_gamma   90.00
#
_symmetry.space_group_name_H-M   'P 1'
#
loop_
_entity.id
_entity.type
_entity.pdbx_description
1 polymer ?
#
loop_
_entity_poly.entity_id
_entity_poly.type
_entity_poly.pdbx_seq_one_letter_code
_entity_poly.pdbx_strand_id
1 'polypeptide(L)' 'MSSLFDYLFNTHAGFAVLFFGGIVFFLVLAYILEKRTGKIYVDRGERKADEDDGWHLFG' A
#
# COMPACT_ATOMS: atom_id res chain seq x y z
N MET A 1 19.85 -17.08 25.00
CA MET A 1 18.91 -16.34 24.14
C MET A 1 19.05 -14.86 24.48
N SER A 2 18.98 -13.97 23.49
CA SER A 2 19.01 -12.51 23.70
C SER A 2 17.83 -12.09 24.57
N SER A 3 18.02 -11.17 25.52
CA SER A 3 16.98 -10.71 26.45
C SER A 3 15.69 -10.24 25.75
N LEU A 4 15.84 -9.64 24.57
CA LEU A 4 14.71 -9.23 23.73
C LEU A 4 13.88 -10.43 23.26
N PHE A 5 14.52 -11.51 22.81
CA PHE A 5 13.82 -12.70 22.32
C PHE A 5 13.07 -13.38 23.47
N ASP A 6 13.68 -13.45 24.64
CA ASP A 6 13.06 -14.02 25.84
C ASP A 6 11.83 -13.19 26.27
N TYR A 7 11.94 -11.86 26.25
CA TYR A 7 10.80 -10.98 26.51
C TYR A 7 9.67 -11.17 25.49
N LEU A 8 9.97 -11.16 24.19
CA LEU A 8 8.94 -11.25 23.14
C LEU A 8 8.19 -12.59 23.14
N PHE A 9 8.88 -13.70 23.43
CA PHE A 9 8.30 -15.04 23.23
C PHE A 9 7.99 -15.80 24.52
N ASN A 10 8.64 -15.48 25.65
CA ASN A 10 8.40 -16.14 26.94
C ASN A 10 7.59 -15.30 27.94
N THR A 11 7.06 -14.14 27.52
CA THR A 11 6.15 -13.34 28.36
C THR A 11 4.83 -13.06 27.65
N HIS A 12 3.74 -13.04 28.40
CA HIS A 12 2.42 -12.69 27.85
C HIS A 12 2.39 -11.25 27.32
N ALA A 13 3.12 -10.33 27.97
CA ALA A 13 3.22 -8.94 27.54
C ALA A 13 3.97 -8.81 26.20
N GLY A 14 5.10 -9.51 26.03
CA GLY A 14 5.86 -9.53 24.79
C GLY A 14 5.05 -10.10 23.62
N PHE A 15 4.28 -11.17 23.87
CA PHE A 15 3.40 -11.75 22.86
C PHE A 15 2.29 -10.77 22.44
N ALA A 16 1.68 -10.07 23.39
CA ALA A 16 0.67 -9.04 23.10
C ALA A 16 1.27 -7.92 22.23
N VAL A 17 2.47 -7.45 22.55
CA VAL A 17 3.16 -6.43 21.74
C VAL A 17 3.43 -6.93 20.33
N LEU A 18 3.84 -8.19 20.15
CA LEU A 18 4.06 -8.78 18.83
C LEU A 18 2.76 -8.86 18.02
N PHE A 19 1.66 -9.29 18.66
CA PHE A 19 0.36 -9.44 18.00
C PHE A 19 -0.23 -8.10 17.58
N PHE A 20 -0.41 -7.17 18.53
CA PHE A 20 -0.97 -5.85 18.23
C PHE A 20 -0.03 -5.01 17.37
N GLY A 21 1.28 -5.10 17.61
CA GLY A 21 2.29 -4.45 16.78
C GLY A 21 2.25 -4.94 15.33
N GLY A 22 2.09 -6.24 15.13
CA GLY A 22 1.89 -6.83 13.79
C GLY A 22 0.64 -6.31 13.10
N ILE A 23 -0.50 -6.28 13.80
CA ILE A 23 -1.76 -5.75 13.26
C ILE A 23 -1.60 -4.30 12.83
N VAL A 24 -1.09 -3.43 13.70
CA VAL A 24 -0.89 -2.00 13.40
C VAL A 24 0.07 -1.84 12.22
N PHE A 25 1.16 -2.61 12.19
CA PHE A 25 2.12 -2.59 11.08
C PHE A 25 1.44 -2.93 9.75
N PHE A 26 0.66 -4.01 9.69
CA PHE A 26 -0.05 -4.40 8.47
C PHE A 26 -1.13 -3.40 8.07
N LEU A 27 -1.84 -2.78 9.02
CA LEU A 27 -2.81 -1.73 8.72
C LEU A 27 -2.14 -0.50 8.08
N VAL A 28 -1.00 -0.06 8.60
CA VAL A 28 -0.22 1.03 8.01
C VAL A 28 0.27 0.64 6.62
N LEU A 29 0.75 -0.59 6.45
CA LEU A 29 1.22 -1.10 5.16
C LEU A 29 0.09 -1.12 4.12
N ALA A 30 -1.08 -1.62 4.50
CA ALA A 30 -2.27 -1.65 3.67
C ALA A 30 -2.68 -0.24 3.26
N TYR A 31 -2.73 0.72 4.20
CA TYR A 31 -3.06 2.12 3.90
C TYR A 31 -2.07 2.77 2.92
N ILE A 32 -0.76 2.52 3.08
CA ILE A 32 0.26 3.02 2.15
C ILE A 32 0.06 2.42 0.76
N LEU A 33 -0.14 1.10 0.68
CA LEU A 33 -0.37 0.40 -0.59
C LEU A 33 -1.63 0.93 -1.28
N GLU A 34 -2.73 1.07 -0.55
CA GLU A 34 -3.99 1.63 -1.03
C GLU A 34 -3.83 3.06 -1.57
N LYS A 35 -3.11 3.93 -0.85
CA LYS A 35 -2.76 5.29 -1.33
C LYS A 35 -1.90 5.28 -2.59
N ARG A 36 -1.02 4.29 -2.76
CA ARG A 36 -0.15 4.16 -3.95
C ARG A 36 -0.90 3.57 -5.15
N THR A 37 -1.81 2.62 -4.94
CA THR A 37 -2.56 1.95 -6.01
C THR A 37 -3.86 2.67 -6.39
N GLY A 38 -4.41 3.54 -5.53
CA GLY A 38 -5.63 4.31 -5.80
C GLY A 38 -5.56 5.27 -6.99
N LYS A 39 -4.39 5.46 -7.61
CA LYS A 39 -4.22 6.22 -8.86
C LYS A 39 -4.49 5.42 -10.13
N ILE A 40 -4.62 4.09 -10.04
CA ILE A 40 -4.84 3.22 -11.21
C ILE A 40 -6.31 3.21 -11.63
N TYR A 41 -7.23 3.40 -10.67
CA TYR A 41 -8.69 3.45 -10.91
C TYR A 41 -9.23 4.87 -10.90
N VAL A 42 -8.44 5.85 -11.36
CA VAL A 42 -9.06 7.08 -11.86
C VAL A 42 -9.85 6.64 -13.08
N ASP A 43 -11.16 6.79 -13.00
CA ASP A 43 -12.09 6.68 -14.12
C ASP A 43 -11.60 7.68 -15.17
N ARG A 44 -10.68 7.22 -16.03
CA ARG A 44 -10.33 7.94 -17.25
C ARG A 44 -11.58 7.78 -18.09
N GLY A 45 -12.58 8.60 -17.79
CA GLY A 45 -13.80 8.72 -18.59
C GLY A 45 -13.39 8.71 -20.04
N GLU A 46 -14.17 7.99 -20.86
CA GLU A 46 -13.95 7.69 -22.27
C GLU A 46 -12.78 8.49 -22.84
N ARG A 47 -11.64 7.82 -23.09
CA ARG A 47 -10.52 8.41 -23.83
C ARG A 47 -11.15 9.08 -25.03
N LYS A 48 -11.29 10.42 -24.99
CA LYS A 48 -11.95 11.16 -26.05
C LYS A 48 -11.20 10.76 -27.30
N ALA A 49 -11.91 10.15 -28.24
CA ALA A 49 -11.36 9.67 -29.51
C ALA A 49 -10.95 10.85 -30.44
N ASP A 50 -10.74 12.05 -29.87
CA ASP A 50 -10.61 13.31 -30.58
C ASP A 50 -9.22 13.95 -30.36
N GLU A 51 -8.28 13.27 -29.71
CA GLU A 51 -6.86 13.70 -29.60
C GLU A 51 -5.92 12.93 -30.55
N ASP A 52 -6.47 12.26 -31.58
CA ASP A 52 -5.67 11.71 -32.70
C ASP A 52 -5.75 12.59 -33.99
N ASP A 53 -6.31 13.81 -33.91
CA ASP A 53 -6.49 14.71 -35.07
C ASP A 53 -5.44 15.84 -35.18
N GLY A 54 -4.23 15.62 -34.65
CA GLY A 54 -3.18 16.65 -34.59
C GLY A 54 -1.97 16.48 -35.51
N TRP A 55 -1.86 15.37 -36.25
CA TRP A 55 -0.59 14.94 -36.88
C TRP A 55 -0.67 14.55 -38.37
N HIS A 56 -1.54 15.20 -39.15
CA HIS A 56 -1.55 15.08 -40.62
C HIS A 56 -1.72 16.45 -41.31
N LEU A 57 -0.71 17.32 -41.25
CA LEU A 57 -0.64 18.55 -42.06
C LEU A 57 0.68 18.72 -42.84
N PHE A 58 1.46 17.65 -42.95
CA PHE A 58 2.53 17.52 -43.95
C PHE A 58 2.41 16.14 -44.60
N GLY A 59 1.58 16.06 -45.64
CA GLY A 59 1.33 14.88 -46.46
C GLY A 59 0.43 15.25 -47.62
#